data_AF-A0A9P0ENQ5-F1
#
_entry.id   AF-A0A9P0ENQ5-F1
#
_cell.length_a   1.000
_cell.length_b   1.000
_cell.length_c   1.000
_cell.angle_alpha   90.00
_cell.angle_beta   90.00
_cell.angle_gamma   90.00
#
_symmetry.space_group_name_H-M   'P 1'
#
loop_
_entity.id
_entity.type
_entity.pdbx_description
1 polymer ?
#
loop_
_entity_poly.entity_id
_entity_poly.type
_entity_poly.pdbx_seq_one_letter_code
_entity_poly.pdbx_strand_id
1 'polypeptide(L)'
;MALMARIAQTKCCIICGHEVLRPRLTDEDIPALAWKQRYRIVYQDRQFSTRLSGLASHRDARGRSWYAPWDHDDTREYSGITNLPSHESIRVMDYHSASEDYLRYGFPAHENCWSLLQKAYSPAPVPYDMIFNVCKSLEGPQPHRILDWGHDYGGALQVTYGDRIQGRNVDDRRDAPEFFNQDPCSSEDIEGLLRQSSETPPSGAEVSPEISLLNDCLSLLSSDVRFLVANLLPTADLLALRLASRAFYFIFHQQSFWALKFTPGGDKDWLFEAIGIAKVRRVDWRSLYKTTSQLERLPQSLRNRSRIWNLAKLIRDATPSSPIESATRPSIFGPDCEFDVWASVTTSQQDAARSSENGPKLKLPRQRFQLPGPLEEIQVYFVRLGPVEFISGITFLMTSSRSRHIGYKSGSVRRLKLREDPIGFNLKLEYLGIISVQAVYSNGDMSDWLGVGLDMPTTRRLVLHDKITAVEGVFDVCTSLSNHWLIKLTKSLFLFRDLN
;
A
#
# COMPACT_ATOMS: atom_id res chain seq x y z
N MET A 1 -2.56 32.59 -31.84
CA MET A 1 -1.48 32.10 -30.97
C MET A 1 -2.09 31.67 -29.65
N ALA A 2 -2.29 30.37 -29.46
CA ALA A 2 -2.96 29.82 -28.28
C ALA A 2 -2.04 29.91 -27.06
N LEU A 3 -2.51 30.60 -26.02
CA LEU A 3 -1.91 30.64 -24.69
C LEU A 3 -2.06 29.25 -24.07
N MET A 4 -1.10 28.34 -24.33
CA MET A 4 -0.97 27.13 -23.54
C MET A 4 -0.56 27.53 -22.12
N ALA A 5 -1.54 27.60 -21.22
CA ALA A 5 -1.28 27.55 -19.79
C ALA A 5 -0.50 26.27 -19.51
N ARG A 6 0.83 26.38 -19.47
CA ARG A 6 1.73 25.31 -19.03
C ARG A 6 1.36 25.02 -17.58
N ILE A 7 0.57 23.96 -17.38
CA ILE A 7 0.22 23.41 -16.08
C ILE A 7 1.55 23.17 -15.36
N ALA A 8 1.82 24.00 -14.36
CA ALA A 8 3.06 23.91 -13.62
C ALA A 8 3.00 22.60 -12.82
N GLN A 9 3.95 21.68 -13.05
CA GLN A 9 4.03 20.35 -12.45
C GLN A 9 3.79 20.43 -10.94
N THR A 10 2.76 19.79 -10.41
CA THR A 10 2.59 19.61 -8.96
C THR A 10 3.29 18.30 -8.59
N LYS A 11 4.15 18.34 -7.57
CA LYS A 11 4.82 17.15 -7.03
C LYS A 11 4.18 16.85 -5.69
N CYS A 12 3.62 15.67 -5.54
CA CYS A 12 2.90 15.29 -4.33
C CYS A 12 3.70 14.29 -3.50
N CYS A 13 3.53 14.39 -2.19
CA CYS A 13 4.07 13.44 -1.23
C CYS A 13 3.48 12.05 -1.53
N ILE A 14 4.35 11.05 -1.73
CA ILE A 14 3.93 9.68 -2.05
C ILE A 14 3.08 9.03 -0.96
N ILE A 15 3.10 9.57 0.26
CA ILE A 15 2.38 9.04 1.43
C ILE A 15 1.01 9.70 1.60
N CYS A 16 0.96 11.03 1.67
CA CYS A 16 -0.28 11.74 2.02
C CYS A 16 -1.04 12.30 0.81
N GLY A 17 -0.47 12.20 -0.40
CA GLY A 17 -1.05 12.67 -1.65
C GLY A 17 -1.09 14.19 -1.78
N HIS A 18 -0.59 14.92 -0.80
CA HIS A 18 -0.61 16.39 -0.79
C HIS A 18 0.64 16.97 -1.44
N GLU A 19 0.50 18.14 -2.05
CA GLU A 19 1.61 18.85 -2.70
C GLU A 19 2.78 19.07 -1.72
N VAL A 20 4.00 18.80 -2.19
CA VAL A 20 5.26 19.22 -1.56
C VAL A 20 5.52 20.67 -1.99
N LEU A 21 4.57 21.51 -1.53
CA LEU A 21 4.33 22.95 -1.65
C LEU A 21 4.70 23.75 -2.92
N ARG A 22 3.67 24.45 -3.43
CA ARG A 22 3.70 25.88 -3.81
C ARG A 22 2.96 26.72 -2.75
N PRO A 23 3.64 27.58 -1.97
CA PRO A 23 2.93 28.66 -1.28
C PRO A 23 2.33 29.60 -2.34
N ARG A 24 1.07 30.01 -2.21
CA ARG A 24 0.62 31.20 -2.95
C ARG A 24 1.31 32.41 -2.32
N LEU A 25 1.53 33.48 -3.08
CA LEU A 25 2.19 34.73 -2.62
C LEU A 25 1.51 35.38 -1.38
N THR A 26 0.36 34.87 -0.94
CA THR A 26 -0.38 35.28 0.25
C THR A 26 -0.13 34.41 1.49
N ASP A 27 0.62 33.30 1.36
CA ASP A 27 0.81 32.28 2.41
C ASP A 27 2.10 32.47 3.23
N GLU A 28 2.84 33.58 3.05
CA GLU A 28 4.15 33.79 3.69
C GLU A 28 4.09 33.83 5.24
N ASP A 29 2.90 33.89 5.83
CA ASP A 29 2.69 34.07 7.27
C ASP A 29 1.90 32.94 7.96
N ILE A 30 1.81 31.72 7.41
CA ILE A 30 1.08 30.62 8.07
C ILE A 30 2.05 29.55 8.62
N PRO A 31 2.42 29.60 9.92
CA PRO A 31 3.24 28.59 10.59
C PRO A 31 2.73 27.15 10.39
N ALA A 32 1.42 26.96 10.26
CA ALA A 32 0.80 25.65 10.07
C ALA A 32 1.21 24.95 8.76
N LEU A 33 1.70 25.67 7.74
CA LEU A 33 2.14 25.07 6.47
C LEU A 33 3.65 24.76 6.44
N ALA A 34 4.41 25.17 7.46
CA ALA A 34 5.87 25.00 7.49
C ALA A 34 6.31 23.53 7.40
N TRP A 35 5.54 22.59 7.97
CA TRP A 35 5.87 21.17 7.92
C TRP A 35 5.81 20.59 6.49
N LYS A 36 4.96 21.15 5.62
CA LYS A 36 4.84 20.70 4.22
C LYS A 36 5.98 21.19 3.34
N GLN A 37 6.72 22.21 3.78
CA GLN A 37 7.89 22.71 3.05
C GLN A 37 9.09 21.78 3.23
N ARG A 38 9.05 20.91 4.26
CA ARG A 38 10.12 20.01 4.65
C ARG A 38 9.89 18.63 4.07
N TYR A 39 10.80 18.15 3.24
CA TYR A 39 10.67 16.87 2.55
C TYR A 39 11.99 16.14 2.38
N ARG A 40 11.88 14.83 2.17
CA ARG A 40 12.95 13.93 1.74
C ARG A 40 12.55 13.24 0.44
N ILE A 41 13.52 12.64 -0.23
CA ILE A 41 13.35 11.93 -1.49
C ILE A 41 13.90 10.52 -1.32
N VAL A 42 13.09 9.51 -1.65
CA VAL A 42 13.57 8.15 -1.88
C VAL A 42 14.07 8.06 -3.30
N TYR A 43 15.35 7.79 -3.50
CA TYR A 43 16.00 7.87 -4.80
C TYR A 43 16.93 6.69 -5.04
N GLN A 44 17.24 6.43 -6.30
CA GLN A 44 18.25 5.47 -6.70
C GLN A 44 19.54 6.21 -7.10
N ASP A 45 20.67 5.80 -6.52
CA ASP A 45 21.98 6.35 -6.87
C ASP A 45 22.54 5.77 -8.17
N ARG A 46 23.73 6.24 -8.59
CA ARG A 46 24.38 5.77 -9.82
C ARG A 46 24.83 4.31 -9.78
N GLN A 47 24.92 3.72 -8.59
CA GLN A 47 25.26 2.32 -8.37
C GLN A 47 24.00 1.44 -8.27
N PHE A 48 22.83 1.99 -8.62
CA PHE A 48 21.52 1.35 -8.50
C PHE A 48 21.10 1.01 -7.06
N SER A 49 21.76 1.60 -6.06
CA SER A 49 21.37 1.45 -4.65
C SER A 49 20.31 2.49 -4.28
N THR A 50 19.22 2.06 -3.65
CA THR A 50 18.18 2.98 -3.20
C THR A 50 18.53 3.56 -1.84
N ARG A 51 18.38 4.88 -1.70
CA ARG A 51 18.68 5.63 -0.48
C ARG A 51 17.59 6.66 -0.20
N LEU A 52 17.59 7.16 1.03
CA LEU A 52 16.82 8.32 1.43
C LEU A 52 17.72 9.55 1.44
N SER A 53 17.26 10.64 0.85
CA SER A 53 17.96 11.93 0.88
C SER A 53 18.03 12.53 2.28
N GLY A 54 18.87 13.54 2.43
CA GLY A 54 18.79 14.47 3.54
C GLY A 54 17.54 15.33 3.47
N LEU A 55 17.39 16.20 4.46
CA LEU A 55 16.23 17.04 4.62
C LEU A 55 16.32 18.29 3.75
N ALA A 56 15.32 18.50 2.90
CA ALA A 56 15.19 19.71 2.11
C ALA A 56 14.05 20.58 2.64
N SER A 57 14.23 21.90 2.59
CA SER A 57 13.14 22.87 2.68
C SER A 57 13.16 23.81 1.48
N HIS A 58 11.98 24.22 0.99
CA HIS A 58 11.88 25.17 -0.12
C HIS A 58 11.09 26.40 0.29
N ARG A 59 11.69 27.59 0.15
CA ARG A 59 11.07 28.86 0.57
C ARG A 59 10.37 29.61 -0.57
N ASP A 60 10.75 29.38 -1.83
CA ASP A 60 10.23 30.15 -2.99
C ASP A 60 9.17 29.37 -3.80
N ALA A 61 8.11 30.02 -4.26
CA ALA A 61 7.09 29.40 -5.12
C ALA A 61 7.48 29.36 -6.62
N ARG A 62 8.60 30.00 -7.01
CA ARG A 62 8.95 30.26 -8.42
C ARG A 62 9.82 29.18 -9.08
N GLY A 63 10.38 28.24 -8.31
CA GLY A 63 11.21 27.14 -8.83
C GLY A 63 10.39 26.08 -9.57
N ARG A 64 10.87 25.63 -10.74
CA ARG A 64 10.28 24.50 -11.50
C ARG A 64 10.92 23.15 -11.17
N SER A 65 12.00 23.16 -10.41
CA SER A 65 12.80 21.98 -10.09
C SER A 65 13.04 21.96 -8.60
N TRP A 66 12.77 20.82 -7.97
CA TRP A 66 12.91 20.61 -6.53
C TRP A 66 14.08 19.68 -6.26
N TYR A 67 14.77 19.93 -5.16
CA TYR A 67 16.07 19.35 -4.86
C TYR A 67 16.16 18.90 -3.41
N ALA A 68 16.80 17.77 -3.16
CA ALA A 68 17.21 17.37 -1.83
C ALA A 68 18.68 16.98 -1.79
N PRO A 69 19.40 17.23 -0.68
CA PRO A 69 20.78 16.81 -0.54
C PRO A 69 20.87 15.28 -0.54
N TRP A 70 21.88 14.73 -1.19
CA TRP A 70 22.01 13.28 -1.32
C TRP A 70 22.38 12.51 -0.04
N ASP A 71 22.93 13.22 0.93
CA ASP A 71 23.43 12.70 2.19
C ASP A 71 22.29 12.76 3.19
N HIS A 72 22.00 11.62 3.81
CA HIS A 72 20.87 11.43 4.71
C HIS A 72 20.87 12.40 5.89
N ASP A 73 22.06 12.78 6.37
CA ASP A 73 22.23 13.59 7.57
C ASP A 73 22.33 15.10 7.25
N ASP A 74 22.39 15.46 5.96
CA ASP A 74 22.45 16.84 5.52
C ASP A 74 21.06 17.50 5.56
N THR A 75 21.04 18.80 5.85
CA THR A 75 19.82 19.62 5.87
C THR A 75 20.08 20.90 5.08
N ARG A 76 19.30 21.12 4.01
CA ARG A 76 19.45 22.29 3.13
C ARG A 76 18.14 23.02 2.91
N GLU A 77 18.20 24.34 2.99
CA GLU A 77 17.12 25.23 2.58
C GLU A 77 17.44 25.78 1.18
N TYR A 78 16.51 25.61 0.25
CA TYR A 78 16.63 26.06 -1.13
C TYR A 78 15.79 27.32 -1.34
N SER A 79 16.42 28.35 -1.91
CA SER A 79 15.76 29.61 -2.30
C SER A 79 16.16 30.00 -3.72
N GLY A 80 15.16 30.23 -4.58
CA GLY A 80 15.36 30.76 -5.94
C GLY A 80 16.10 29.85 -6.95
N ILE A 81 16.37 30.43 -8.12
CA ILE A 81 16.98 29.77 -9.30
C ILE A 81 18.52 29.73 -9.21
N THR A 82 19.13 30.47 -8.27
CA THR A 82 20.58 30.67 -8.21
C THR A 82 21.25 29.71 -7.23
N ASN A 83 22.25 28.97 -7.73
CA ASN A 83 23.08 27.99 -7.01
C ASN A 83 22.40 26.65 -6.71
N LEU A 84 21.92 25.98 -7.75
CA LEU A 84 21.58 24.55 -7.70
C LEU A 84 22.88 23.74 -7.84
N PRO A 85 23.40 23.08 -6.78
CA PRO A 85 24.54 22.20 -6.93
C PRO A 85 24.09 20.95 -7.70
N SER A 86 24.19 21.00 -9.04
CA SER A 86 23.82 19.91 -9.95
C SER A 86 24.49 18.58 -9.62
N HIS A 87 25.58 18.60 -8.86
CA HIS A 87 26.37 17.42 -8.49
C HIS A 87 26.05 16.85 -7.09
N GLU A 88 25.34 17.56 -6.21
CA GLU A 88 25.08 17.12 -4.82
C GLU A 88 23.58 17.00 -4.48
N SER A 89 22.72 17.24 -5.48
CA SER A 89 21.28 17.33 -5.28
C SER A 89 20.51 16.33 -6.14
N ILE A 90 19.42 15.80 -5.57
CA ILE A 90 18.50 14.86 -6.22
C ILE A 90 17.30 15.64 -6.72
N ARG A 91 16.93 15.47 -8.00
CA ARG A 91 15.73 16.12 -8.55
C ARG A 91 14.47 15.31 -8.27
N VAL A 92 13.38 16.02 -7.97
CA VAL A 92 12.06 15.42 -7.82
C VAL A 92 11.42 15.18 -9.20
N MET A 93 11.18 13.91 -9.54
CA MET A 93 10.25 13.47 -10.61
C MET A 93 10.43 14.18 -12.00
N ASP A 94 11.64 14.36 -12.53
CA ASP A 94 11.87 15.00 -13.85
C ASP A 94 12.50 14.01 -14.83
N TYR A 95 11.67 13.43 -15.70
CA TYR A 95 12.10 12.44 -16.68
C TYR A 95 12.65 13.07 -17.99
N HIS A 96 12.39 14.36 -18.24
CA HIS A 96 12.58 14.94 -19.58
C HIS A 96 13.94 15.60 -19.82
N SER A 97 14.87 15.61 -18.86
CA SER A 97 16.25 16.01 -19.16
C SER A 97 17.03 14.83 -19.72
N ALA A 98 16.80 14.50 -20.99
CA ALA A 98 17.64 13.62 -21.81
C ALA A 98 19.02 14.22 -22.12
N SER A 99 19.61 14.95 -21.16
CA SER A 99 21.03 15.26 -21.15
C SER A 99 21.69 14.22 -20.27
N GLU A 100 22.44 13.32 -20.91
CA GLU A 100 22.89 12.02 -20.41
C GLU A 100 23.75 11.98 -19.14
N ASP A 101 24.02 13.08 -18.42
CA ASP A 101 25.12 13.02 -17.47
C ASP A 101 24.85 13.02 -15.95
N TYR A 102 23.84 13.67 -15.34
CA TYR A 102 24.06 13.98 -13.89
C TYR A 102 22.94 13.88 -12.85
N LEU A 103 21.69 13.55 -13.14
CA LEU A 103 20.62 13.79 -12.16
C LEU A 103 19.95 12.51 -11.63
N ARG A 104 20.12 12.26 -10.33
CA ARG A 104 19.39 11.25 -9.56
C ARG A 104 17.91 11.65 -9.51
N TYR A 105 17.02 10.72 -9.82
CA TYR A 105 15.57 10.91 -9.69
C TYR A 105 15.04 10.15 -8.48
N GLY A 106 13.96 10.66 -7.90
CA GLY A 106 13.28 9.96 -6.81
C GLY A 106 11.93 10.57 -6.45
N PHE A 107 11.34 9.95 -5.44
CA PHE A 107 9.97 10.16 -4.99
C PHE A 107 9.93 10.94 -3.68
N PRO A 108 9.22 12.08 -3.63
CA PRO A 108 9.25 12.95 -2.47
C PRO A 108 8.24 12.49 -1.41
N ALA A 109 8.61 12.68 -0.13
CA ALA A 109 7.72 12.56 1.01
C ALA A 109 7.97 13.71 1.99
N HIS A 110 6.92 14.29 2.56
CA HIS A 110 7.08 15.23 3.67
C HIS A 110 7.81 14.55 4.84
N GLU A 111 8.67 15.29 5.54
CA GLU A 111 9.44 14.75 6.67
C GLU A 111 8.53 14.08 7.71
N ASN A 112 7.46 14.78 8.12
CA ASN A 112 6.55 14.25 9.13
C ASN A 112 5.76 13.03 8.63
N CYS A 113 5.43 12.98 7.33
CA CYS A 113 4.81 11.78 6.74
C CYS A 113 5.80 10.61 6.73
N TRP A 114 7.07 10.88 6.42
CA TRP A 114 8.12 9.88 6.43
C TRP A 114 8.40 9.33 7.83
N SER A 115 8.43 10.20 8.85
CA SER A 115 8.56 9.78 10.25
C SER A 115 7.41 8.85 10.68
N LEU A 116 6.18 9.15 10.27
CA LEU A 116 5.03 8.27 10.54
C LEU A 116 5.16 6.92 9.82
N LEU A 117 5.67 6.91 8.58
CA LEU A 117 5.96 5.67 7.86
C LEU A 117 7.03 4.84 8.56
N GLN A 118 8.13 5.44 9.01
CA GLN A 118 9.15 4.75 9.79
C GLN A 118 8.57 4.10 11.06
N LYS A 119 7.68 4.83 11.76
CA LYS A 119 6.98 4.29 12.93
C LYS A 119 6.04 3.14 12.58
N ALA A 120 5.39 3.16 11.41
CA ALA A 120 4.54 2.07 10.94
C ALA A 120 5.33 0.79 10.60
N TYR A 121 6.59 0.91 10.17
CA TYR A 121 7.50 -0.22 9.89
C TYR A 121 8.23 -0.74 11.14
N SER A 122 8.37 0.08 12.18
CA SER A 122 9.07 -0.28 13.41
C SER A 122 8.58 -1.62 13.99
N PRO A 123 9.49 -2.52 14.41
CA PRO A 123 10.92 -2.33 14.58
C PRO A 123 11.77 -2.55 13.33
N ALA A 124 11.17 -2.99 12.21
CA ALA A 124 11.90 -3.19 10.97
C ALA A 124 12.26 -1.84 10.32
N PRO A 125 13.39 -1.75 9.61
CA PRO A 125 13.68 -0.58 8.79
C PRO A 125 12.72 -0.51 7.60
N VAL A 126 12.51 0.70 7.10
CA VAL A 126 11.75 0.92 5.87
C VAL A 126 12.55 0.36 4.68
N PRO A 127 11.99 -0.54 3.85
CA PRO A 127 12.69 -1.14 2.71
C PRO A 127 12.72 -0.17 1.53
N TYR A 128 13.73 0.70 1.47
CA TYR A 128 13.83 1.76 0.46
C TYR A 128 13.74 1.22 -0.97
N ASP A 129 14.45 0.13 -1.28
CA ASP A 129 14.42 -0.50 -2.62
C ASP A 129 13.00 -0.91 -3.01
N MET A 130 12.22 -1.46 -2.09
CA MET A 130 10.86 -1.90 -2.38
C MET A 130 9.93 -0.71 -2.58
N ILE A 131 10.00 0.30 -1.71
CA ILE A 131 9.20 1.52 -1.86
C ILE A 131 9.51 2.21 -3.19
N PHE A 132 10.78 2.36 -3.54
CA PHE A 132 11.18 2.99 -4.80
C PHE A 132 10.65 2.22 -6.00
N ASN A 133 10.78 0.89 -6.00
CA ASN A 133 10.29 0.07 -7.09
C ASN A 133 8.75 0.06 -7.19
N VAL A 134 8.02 0.12 -6.06
CA VAL A 134 6.56 0.36 -6.05
C VAL A 134 6.24 1.71 -6.67
N CYS A 135 6.87 2.78 -6.19
CA CYS A 135 6.56 4.11 -6.68
C CYS A 135 6.82 4.22 -8.19
N LYS A 136 7.93 3.64 -8.65
CA LYS A 136 8.28 3.53 -10.07
C LYS A 136 7.30 2.71 -10.89
N SER A 137 6.67 1.68 -10.33
CA SER A 137 5.63 0.92 -11.04
C SER A 137 4.27 1.62 -11.06
N LEU A 138 4.02 2.51 -10.11
CA LEU A 138 2.83 3.37 -10.05
C LEU A 138 2.97 4.66 -10.89
N GLU A 139 4.18 4.98 -11.37
CA GLU A 139 4.41 6.09 -12.28
C GLU A 139 3.75 5.79 -13.64
N GLY A 140 2.60 6.42 -13.88
CA GLY A 140 1.96 6.40 -15.19
C GLY A 140 2.79 7.08 -16.29
N PRO A 141 2.39 6.96 -17.57
CA PRO A 141 3.11 7.54 -18.71
C PRO A 141 3.17 9.08 -18.70
N GLN A 142 2.44 9.73 -17.79
CA GLN A 142 2.47 11.18 -17.61
C GLN A 142 3.13 11.53 -16.26
N PRO A 143 4.32 12.17 -16.26
CA PRO A 143 5.13 12.46 -15.06
C PRO A 143 4.56 13.59 -14.15
N HIS A 144 3.30 13.93 -14.31
CA HIS A 144 2.60 15.00 -13.58
C HIS A 144 1.41 14.46 -12.78
N ARG A 145 1.31 13.13 -12.65
CA ARG A 145 0.20 12.48 -11.93
C ARG A 145 0.64 12.13 -10.51
N ILE A 146 -0.28 12.32 -9.56
CA ILE A 146 -0.17 11.70 -8.23
C ILE A 146 -0.10 10.17 -8.42
N LEU A 147 0.77 9.49 -7.64
CA LEU A 147 0.87 8.03 -7.67
C LEU A 147 -0.47 7.39 -7.26
N ASP A 148 -0.99 6.44 -8.03
CA ASP A 148 -2.25 5.77 -7.69
C ASP A 148 -2.00 4.49 -6.90
N TRP A 149 -2.01 4.58 -5.58
CA TRP A 149 -1.93 3.41 -4.68
C TRP A 149 -3.23 2.60 -4.61
N GLY A 150 -4.20 2.87 -5.48
CA GLY A 150 -5.54 2.26 -5.46
C GLY A 150 -6.48 2.88 -4.41
N HIS A 151 -6.02 3.89 -3.66
CA HIS A 151 -6.81 4.64 -2.68
C HIS A 151 -6.90 6.13 -3.01
N ASP A 152 -7.80 6.83 -2.32
CA ASP A 152 -8.09 8.25 -2.50
C ASP A 152 -7.22 9.16 -1.59
N TYR A 153 -6.16 8.60 -0.97
CA TYR A 153 -5.31 9.30 0.00
C TYR A 153 -6.10 9.81 1.22
N GLY A 154 -7.11 9.04 1.64
CA GLY A 154 -7.96 9.39 2.77
C GLY A 154 -8.82 10.62 2.46
N GLY A 155 -9.31 10.70 1.23
CA GLY A 155 -10.14 11.79 0.69
C GLY A 155 -9.36 12.95 0.04
N ALA A 156 -8.05 12.85 -0.14
CA ALA A 156 -7.27 13.89 -0.84
C ALA A 156 -7.41 13.82 -2.36
N LEU A 157 -7.87 12.70 -2.90
CA LEU A 157 -7.99 12.46 -4.33
C LEU A 157 -9.38 11.92 -4.66
N GLN A 158 -10.24 12.73 -5.27
CA GLN A 158 -11.54 12.23 -5.79
C GLN A 158 -11.32 11.56 -7.15
N VAL A 159 -11.08 10.25 -7.15
CA VAL A 159 -11.06 9.46 -8.40
C VAL A 159 -12.31 8.60 -8.48
N THR A 160 -13.09 8.75 -9.54
CA THR A 160 -14.12 7.75 -9.83
C THR A 160 -13.47 6.50 -10.40
N TYR A 161 -14.11 5.36 -10.24
CA TYR A 161 -13.68 4.11 -10.86
C TYR A 161 -13.49 4.26 -12.39
N GLY A 162 -14.37 5.02 -13.04
CA GLY A 162 -14.27 5.35 -14.47
C GLY A 162 -13.04 6.19 -14.82
N ASP A 163 -12.64 7.14 -13.97
CA ASP A 163 -11.44 7.96 -14.18
C ASP A 163 -10.15 7.13 -14.09
N ARG A 164 -10.12 6.14 -13.19
CA ARG A 164 -9.01 5.18 -13.07
C ARG A 164 -8.86 4.32 -14.31
N ILE A 165 -9.96 3.71 -14.78
CA ILE A 165 -9.96 2.89 -16.00
C ILE A 165 -9.54 3.70 -17.23
N GLN A 166 -10.02 4.93 -17.36
CA GLN A 166 -9.77 5.75 -18.53
C GLN A 166 -8.44 6.51 -18.48
N GLY A 167 -7.66 6.35 -17.41
CA GLY A 167 -6.40 7.07 -17.23
C GLY A 167 -6.55 8.60 -17.25
N ARG A 168 -7.73 9.11 -16.88
CA ARG A 168 -8.00 10.56 -16.92
C ARG A 168 -7.18 11.28 -15.87
N ASN A 169 -6.66 12.46 -16.24
CA ASN A 169 -6.07 13.39 -15.29
C ASN A 169 -7.18 13.87 -14.36
N VAL A 170 -7.05 13.52 -13.07
CA VAL A 170 -7.95 14.02 -12.05
C VAL A 170 -7.44 15.39 -11.68
N ASP A 171 -8.27 16.41 -11.89
CA ASP A 171 -7.93 17.79 -11.51
C ASP A 171 -7.60 17.84 -10.02
N ASP A 172 -6.37 18.27 -9.74
CA ASP A 172 -5.67 18.32 -8.44
C ASP A 172 -6.30 19.30 -7.42
N ARG A 173 -7.48 19.87 -7.72
CA ARG A 173 -7.95 21.10 -7.06
C ARG A 173 -9.45 21.11 -6.80
N ARG A 174 -9.85 20.55 -5.66
CA ARG A 174 -10.99 21.03 -4.87
C ARG A 174 -10.62 21.03 -3.39
N ASP A 175 -11.31 21.86 -2.62
CA ASP A 175 -11.02 22.23 -1.23
C ASP A 175 -10.79 21.00 -0.34
N ALA A 176 -9.53 20.59 -0.23
CA ALA A 176 -9.13 19.59 0.74
C ALA A 176 -9.56 20.08 2.12
N PRO A 177 -10.10 19.20 2.98
CA PRO A 177 -10.49 19.61 4.33
C PRO A 177 -9.35 20.37 5.02
N GLU A 178 -9.67 21.48 5.68
CA GLU A 178 -8.67 22.37 6.29
C GLU A 178 -7.68 21.61 7.20
N PHE A 179 -8.15 20.56 7.87
CA PHE A 179 -7.31 19.75 8.73
C PHE A 179 -6.15 19.06 8.01
N PHE A 180 -6.22 18.84 6.69
CA PHE A 180 -5.10 18.30 5.90
C PHE A 180 -3.88 19.23 5.91
N ASN A 181 -4.10 20.51 6.21
CA ASN A 181 -3.06 21.53 6.28
C ASN A 181 -2.30 21.52 7.59
N GLN A 182 -2.83 20.88 8.63
CA GLN A 182 -2.25 20.89 9.97
C GLN A 182 -1.12 19.89 10.13
N ASP A 183 -0.14 20.22 10.97
CA ASP A 183 1.01 19.36 11.24
C ASP A 183 0.58 18.04 11.92
N PRO A 184 0.75 16.87 11.29
CA PRO A 184 0.38 15.58 11.89
C PRO A 184 1.28 15.17 13.07
N CYS A 185 2.37 15.88 13.34
CA CYS A 185 3.32 15.62 14.40
C CYS A 185 3.38 16.75 15.46
N SER A 186 2.36 17.62 15.51
CA SER A 186 2.21 18.66 16.55
C SER A 186 2.35 18.08 17.96
N SER A 187 3.46 18.38 18.64
CA SER A 187 3.72 17.90 20.00
C SER A 187 2.73 18.47 21.00
N GLU A 188 2.31 19.73 20.83
CA GLU A 188 1.35 20.40 21.71
C GLU A 188 0.00 19.68 21.72
N ASP A 189 -0.54 19.34 20.55
CA ASP A 189 -1.84 18.65 20.45
C ASP A 189 -1.78 17.22 21.01
N ILE A 190 -0.68 16.51 20.75
CA ILE A 190 -0.45 15.15 21.27
C ILE A 190 -0.35 15.18 22.79
N GLU A 191 0.48 16.06 23.34
CA GLU A 191 0.63 16.20 24.79
C GLU A 191 -0.64 16.69 25.45
N GLY A 192 -1.32 17.67 24.85
CA GLY A 192 -2.58 18.23 25.32
C GLY A 192 -3.66 17.16 25.43
N LEU A 193 -3.87 16.39 24.36
CA LEU A 193 -4.82 15.26 24.37
C LEU A 193 -4.47 14.25 25.47
N LEU A 194 -3.20 13.88 25.57
CA LEU A 194 -2.78 12.88 26.54
C LEU A 194 -2.95 13.40 27.97
N ARG A 195 -2.70 14.70 28.24
CA ARG A 195 -2.88 15.34 29.57
C ARG A 195 -4.35 15.37 30.01
N GLN A 196 -5.27 15.64 29.09
CA GLN A 196 -6.72 15.69 29.39
C GLN A 196 -7.31 14.33 29.78
N SER A 197 -6.72 13.22 29.33
CA SER A 197 -7.24 11.86 29.57
C SER A 197 -6.97 11.29 30.97
N SER A 198 -6.38 12.07 31.87
CA SER A 198 -6.09 11.67 33.27
C SER A 198 -7.25 11.98 34.22
N GLU A 199 -8.48 11.60 33.86
CA GLU A 199 -9.60 11.60 34.81
C GLU A 199 -9.63 10.27 35.57
N THR A 200 -9.99 10.30 36.85
CA THR A 200 -10.18 9.11 37.67
C THR A 200 -11.21 8.18 37.02
N PRO A 201 -10.91 6.88 36.86
CA PRO A 201 -11.86 5.95 36.28
C PRO A 201 -13.14 5.94 37.13
N PRO A 202 -14.33 5.92 36.51
CA PRO A 202 -15.56 5.78 37.27
C PRO A 202 -15.48 4.47 38.06
N SER A 203 -15.69 4.56 39.38
CA SER A 203 -15.76 3.41 40.28
C SER A 203 -16.67 2.37 39.65
N GLY A 204 -16.12 1.17 39.42
CA GLY A 204 -16.89 0.08 38.84
C GLY A 204 -18.05 -0.22 39.78
N ALA A 205 -19.27 0.15 39.38
CA ALA A 205 -20.44 -0.41 40.01
C ALA A 205 -20.36 -1.93 39.78
N GLU A 206 -20.00 -2.66 40.82
CA GLU A 206 -20.20 -4.10 40.87
C GLU A 206 -21.70 -4.32 40.74
N VAL A 207 -22.14 -4.65 39.52
CA VAL A 207 -23.52 -5.02 39.29
C VAL A 207 -23.67 -6.43 39.85
N SER A 208 -24.41 -6.55 40.94
CA SER A 208 -24.69 -7.82 41.62
C SER A 208 -25.12 -8.91 40.63
N PRO A 209 -24.57 -10.13 40.75
CA PRO A 209 -24.81 -11.23 39.82
C PRO A 209 -26.10 -11.97 40.16
N GLU A 210 -27.21 -11.24 40.30
CA GLU A 210 -28.48 -11.87 40.65
C GLU A 210 -29.54 -11.45 39.63
N ILE A 211 -30.12 -12.47 39.00
CA ILE A 211 -31.28 -12.44 38.10
C ILE A 211 -30.94 -12.27 36.60
N SER A 212 -30.50 -13.40 36.01
CA SER A 212 -30.76 -13.91 34.63
C SER A 212 -29.58 -14.71 34.04
N LEU A 213 -28.90 -15.52 34.88
CA LEU A 213 -27.85 -16.45 34.47
C LEU A 213 -28.37 -17.70 33.73
N LEU A 214 -29.69 -17.89 33.63
CA LEU A 214 -30.26 -19.18 33.22
C LEU A 214 -30.16 -19.49 31.72
N ASN A 215 -29.88 -18.52 30.84
CA ASN A 215 -29.83 -18.74 29.37
C ASN A 215 -28.61 -18.14 28.64
N ASP A 216 -27.64 -17.52 29.32
CA ASP A 216 -26.45 -16.97 28.66
C ASP A 216 -25.34 -18.02 28.60
N CYS A 217 -25.27 -18.80 27.53
CA CYS A 217 -24.24 -19.83 27.36
C CYS A 217 -22.81 -19.27 27.32
N LEU A 218 -22.65 -17.98 27.01
CA LEU A 218 -21.34 -17.32 27.02
C LEU A 218 -20.85 -17.01 28.44
N SER A 219 -21.75 -17.03 29.43
CA SER A 219 -21.38 -16.91 30.85
C SER A 219 -20.62 -18.13 31.37
N LEU A 220 -20.73 -19.28 30.70
CA LEU A 220 -19.99 -20.51 31.01
C LEU A 220 -18.50 -20.41 30.65
N LEU A 221 -18.12 -19.45 29.79
CA LEU A 221 -16.73 -19.22 29.42
C LEU A 221 -15.98 -18.54 30.58
N SER A 222 -14.72 -18.91 30.79
CA SER A 222 -13.86 -18.23 31.76
C SER A 222 -13.70 -16.74 31.39
N SER A 223 -13.39 -15.90 32.38
CA SER A 223 -13.13 -14.47 32.15
C SER A 223 -12.02 -14.25 31.12
N ASP A 224 -11.00 -15.10 31.14
CA ASP A 224 -9.84 -15.00 30.24
C ASP A 224 -10.22 -15.32 28.81
N VAL A 225 -11.04 -16.36 28.58
CA VAL A 225 -11.56 -16.70 27.25
C VAL A 225 -12.46 -15.58 26.74
N ARG A 226 -13.33 -15.02 27.58
CA ARG A 226 -14.16 -13.86 27.21
C ARG A 226 -13.31 -12.64 26.86
N PHE A 227 -12.24 -12.38 27.60
CA PHE A 227 -11.30 -11.30 27.30
C PHE A 227 -10.57 -11.52 25.96
N LEU A 228 -10.13 -12.75 25.68
CA LEU A 228 -9.53 -13.11 24.38
C LEU A 228 -10.51 -12.91 23.22
N VAL A 229 -11.75 -13.39 23.35
CA VAL A 229 -12.81 -13.18 22.36
C VAL A 229 -13.02 -11.69 22.12
N ALA A 230 -13.12 -10.89 23.18
CA ALA A 230 -13.31 -9.46 23.07
C ALA A 230 -12.15 -8.72 22.37
N ASN A 231 -10.92 -9.20 22.55
CA ASN A 231 -9.75 -8.63 21.87
C ASN A 231 -9.68 -8.96 20.38
N LEU A 232 -10.31 -10.06 19.96
CA LEU A 232 -10.38 -10.45 18.55
C LEU A 232 -11.52 -9.74 17.79
N LEU A 233 -12.48 -9.16 18.50
CA LEU A 233 -13.61 -8.46 17.90
C LEU A 233 -13.28 -6.98 17.60
N PRO A 234 -13.82 -6.43 16.50
CA PRO A 234 -13.93 -4.98 16.33
C PRO A 234 -14.61 -4.36 17.54
N THR A 235 -14.15 -3.18 17.97
CA THR A 235 -14.67 -2.56 19.20
C THR A 235 -16.18 -2.28 19.12
N ALA A 236 -16.71 -1.96 17.94
CA ALA A 236 -18.15 -1.79 17.72
C ALA A 236 -18.93 -3.09 18.02
N ASP A 237 -18.43 -4.23 17.54
CA ASP A 237 -19.05 -5.53 17.74
C ASP A 237 -18.99 -5.97 19.20
N LEU A 238 -17.91 -5.67 19.91
CA LEU A 238 -17.85 -5.90 21.36
C LEU A 238 -18.88 -5.06 22.12
N LEU A 239 -19.05 -3.79 21.74
CA LEU A 239 -20.04 -2.92 22.37
C LEU A 239 -21.46 -3.44 22.14
N ALA A 240 -21.75 -3.99 20.95
CA ALA A 240 -23.00 -4.68 20.66
C ALA A 240 -23.13 -6.02 21.42
N LEU A 241 -22.06 -6.82 21.49
CA LEU A 241 -22.02 -8.08 22.21
C LEU A 241 -22.34 -7.91 23.69
N ARG A 242 -21.87 -6.82 24.30
CA ARG A 242 -22.22 -6.46 25.68
C ARG A 242 -23.71 -6.21 25.89
N LEU A 243 -24.41 -5.71 24.87
CA LEU A 243 -25.86 -5.53 24.93
C LEU A 243 -26.59 -6.86 24.73
N ALA A 244 -26.02 -7.79 23.96
CA ALA A 244 -26.57 -9.11 23.71
C ALA A 244 -26.31 -10.12 24.85
N SER A 245 -25.16 -10.02 25.54
CA SER A 245 -24.73 -10.92 26.59
C SER A 245 -24.08 -10.15 27.75
N ARG A 246 -24.64 -10.32 28.95
CA ARG A 246 -24.10 -9.70 30.17
C ARG A 246 -22.74 -10.27 30.55
N ALA A 247 -22.38 -11.46 30.06
CA ALA A 247 -21.08 -12.08 30.31
C ALA A 247 -19.89 -11.22 29.86
N PHE A 248 -20.08 -10.30 28.89
CA PHE A 248 -19.05 -9.40 28.38
C PHE A 248 -19.06 -8.01 29.02
N TYR A 249 -19.99 -7.73 29.94
CA TYR A 249 -20.15 -6.40 30.55
C TYR A 249 -18.91 -5.91 31.29
N PHE A 250 -18.22 -6.80 32.01
CA PHE A 250 -17.04 -6.44 32.79
C PHE A 250 -15.90 -5.88 31.92
N ILE A 251 -15.76 -6.34 30.67
CA ILE A 251 -14.67 -5.97 29.75
C ILE A 251 -14.71 -4.48 29.45
N PHE A 252 -15.90 -3.90 29.36
CA PHE A 252 -16.08 -2.46 29.13
C PHE A 252 -15.47 -1.59 30.23
N HIS A 253 -15.29 -2.13 31.43
CA HIS A 253 -14.67 -1.45 32.57
C HIS A 253 -13.18 -1.81 32.74
N GLN A 254 -12.65 -2.76 31.96
CA GLN A 254 -11.25 -3.17 32.03
C GLN A 254 -10.35 -2.18 31.28
N GLN A 255 -9.47 -1.51 32.03
CA GLN A 255 -8.49 -0.58 31.45
C GLN A 255 -7.48 -1.29 30.53
N SER A 256 -7.16 -2.54 30.80
CA SER A 256 -6.28 -3.37 29.95
C SER A 256 -6.85 -3.57 28.55
N PHE A 257 -8.16 -3.80 28.42
CA PHE A 257 -8.83 -3.91 27.12
C PHE A 257 -8.69 -2.61 26.31
N TRP A 258 -8.95 -1.46 26.93
CA TRP A 258 -8.85 -0.18 26.26
C TRP A 258 -7.40 0.20 25.90
N ALA A 259 -6.43 -0.18 26.74
CA ALA A 259 -5.01 0.03 26.46
C ALA A 259 -4.56 -0.68 25.18
N LEU A 260 -5.07 -1.90 24.92
CA LEU A 260 -4.77 -2.65 23.69
C LEU A 260 -5.22 -1.93 22.41
N LYS A 261 -6.16 -0.98 22.50
CA LYS A 261 -6.56 -0.18 21.34
C LYS A 261 -5.48 0.81 20.91
N PHE A 262 -4.48 1.09 21.74
CA PHE A 262 -3.36 1.99 21.46
C PHE A 262 -2.04 1.24 21.20
N THR A 263 -2.02 -0.09 21.34
CA THR A 263 -0.87 -0.91 20.98
C THR A 263 -0.77 -1.11 19.46
N PRO A 264 0.38 -1.54 18.91
CA PRO A 264 0.52 -1.80 17.48
C PRO A 264 -0.60 -2.70 16.94
N GLY A 265 -1.28 -2.26 15.88
CA GLY A 265 -2.42 -2.97 15.28
C GLY A 265 -3.78 -2.68 15.92
N GLY A 266 -3.84 -1.92 17.03
CA GLY A 266 -5.08 -1.48 17.65
C GLY A 266 -5.76 -0.31 16.91
N ASP A 267 -7.03 -0.05 17.23
CA ASP A 267 -7.87 0.98 16.59
C ASP A 267 -7.27 2.40 16.57
N LYS A 268 -6.42 2.71 17.55
CA LYS A 268 -5.84 4.02 17.83
C LYS A 268 -4.30 3.95 17.88
N ASP A 269 -3.72 2.99 17.17
CA ASP A 269 -2.27 2.79 17.05
C ASP A 269 -1.52 4.00 16.46
N TRP A 270 -2.22 4.95 15.85
CA TRP A 270 -1.69 6.25 15.42
C TRP A 270 -1.22 7.15 16.59
N LEU A 271 -1.68 6.88 17.81
CA LEU A 271 -1.27 7.57 19.05
C LEU A 271 -0.33 6.67 19.88
N PHE A 272 0.74 6.21 19.24
CA PHE A 272 1.70 5.27 19.84
C PHE A 272 2.43 5.84 21.08
N GLU A 273 2.49 7.16 21.24
CA GLU A 273 3.06 7.84 22.41
C GLU A 273 2.32 7.52 23.71
N ALA A 274 1.02 7.17 23.62
CA ALA A 274 0.18 6.89 24.79
C ALA A 274 0.76 5.76 25.65
N ILE A 275 1.34 4.73 25.03
CA ILE A 275 1.97 3.60 25.73
C ILE A 275 3.21 4.05 26.52
N GLY A 276 3.99 4.98 25.96
CA GLY A 276 5.14 5.56 26.65
C GLY A 276 4.74 6.37 27.87
N ILE A 277 3.71 7.20 27.73
CA ILE A 277 3.17 8.03 28.82
C ILE A 277 2.61 7.18 29.96
N ALA A 278 1.98 6.05 29.64
CA ALA A 278 1.43 5.14 30.65
C ALA A 278 2.51 4.54 31.59
N LYS A 279 3.79 4.60 31.22
CA LYS A 279 4.91 4.22 32.10
C LYS A 279 5.20 5.27 33.18
N VAL A 280 4.85 6.53 32.93
CA VAL A 280 5.19 7.67 33.79
C VAL A 280 3.97 8.13 34.60
N ARG A 281 2.75 7.91 34.11
CA ARG A 281 1.52 8.30 34.81
C ARG A 281 0.37 7.34 34.55
N ARG A 282 -0.67 7.43 35.39
CA ARG A 282 -1.94 6.74 35.17
C ARG A 282 -2.71 7.40 34.02
N VAL A 283 -3.21 6.56 33.12
CA VAL A 283 -4.01 6.95 31.95
C VAL A 283 -5.37 6.24 32.06
N ASP A 284 -6.47 6.98 31.94
CA ASP A 284 -7.78 6.36 31.70
C ASP A 284 -7.91 6.08 30.21
N TRP A 285 -7.55 4.85 29.83
CA TRP A 285 -7.57 4.38 28.44
C TRP A 285 -8.96 4.41 27.83
N ARG A 286 -10.00 4.19 28.64
CA ARG A 286 -11.38 4.24 28.17
C ARG A 286 -11.77 5.68 27.82
N SER A 287 -11.46 6.62 28.71
CA SER A 287 -11.70 8.04 28.46
C SER A 287 -10.92 8.51 27.22
N LEU A 288 -9.63 8.15 27.13
CA LEU A 288 -8.80 8.44 25.96
C LEU A 288 -9.39 7.86 24.67
N TYR A 289 -9.88 6.61 24.69
CA TYR A 289 -10.52 5.99 23.53
C TYR A 289 -11.80 6.74 23.13
N LYS A 290 -12.62 7.14 24.11
CA LYS A 290 -13.85 7.90 23.86
C LYS A 290 -13.54 9.25 23.20
N THR A 291 -12.54 9.98 23.71
CA THR A 291 -12.10 11.27 23.16
C THR A 291 -11.54 11.11 21.75
N THR A 292 -10.67 10.12 21.53
CA THR A 292 -10.06 9.85 20.21
C THR A 292 -11.01 9.26 19.18
N SER A 293 -12.18 8.77 19.59
CA SER A 293 -13.21 8.28 18.68
C SER A 293 -14.16 9.39 18.20
N GLN A 294 -14.13 10.57 18.83
CA GLN A 294 -14.91 11.74 18.42
C GLN A 294 -14.09 12.58 17.43
N LEU A 295 -13.91 12.05 16.21
CA LEU A 295 -13.03 12.63 15.18
C LEU A 295 -13.27 14.12 14.92
N GLU A 296 -14.51 14.58 14.96
CA GLU A 296 -14.87 15.99 14.74
C GLU A 296 -14.39 16.93 15.86
N ARG A 297 -14.25 16.40 17.09
CA ARG A 297 -13.79 17.15 18.27
C ARG A 297 -12.28 17.05 18.48
N LEU A 298 -11.60 16.18 17.74
CA LEU A 298 -10.15 16.10 17.80
C LEU A 298 -9.52 17.36 17.20
N PRO A 299 -8.39 17.83 17.75
CA PRO A 299 -7.54 18.81 17.08
C PRO A 299 -7.29 18.41 15.63
N GLN A 300 -7.34 19.39 14.74
CA GLN A 300 -7.22 19.17 13.30
C GLN A 300 -5.90 18.45 12.93
N SER A 301 -4.80 18.73 13.63
CA SER A 301 -3.51 18.03 13.53
C SER A 301 -3.63 16.52 13.79
N LEU A 302 -4.33 16.12 14.85
CA LEU A 302 -4.52 14.71 15.20
C LEU A 302 -5.44 13.99 14.22
N ARG A 303 -6.41 14.68 13.64
CA ARG A 303 -7.21 14.15 12.52
C ARG A 303 -6.33 13.88 11.30
N ASN A 304 -5.44 14.81 10.95
CA ASN A 304 -4.51 14.62 9.84
C ASN A 304 -3.50 13.50 10.13
N ARG A 305 -3.01 13.41 11.37
CA ARG A 305 -2.15 12.33 11.83
C ARG A 305 -2.82 10.98 11.67
N SER A 306 -4.05 10.82 12.16
CA SER A 306 -4.80 9.57 12.03
C SER A 306 -4.99 9.17 10.56
N ARG A 307 -5.30 10.13 9.69
CA ARG A 307 -5.37 9.91 8.23
C ARG A 307 -4.04 9.42 7.67
N ILE A 308 -2.95 10.16 7.87
CA ILE A 308 -1.63 9.86 7.30
C ILE A 308 -1.09 8.54 7.86
N TRP A 309 -1.33 8.24 9.13
CA TRP A 309 -0.98 6.96 9.74
C TRP A 309 -1.65 5.78 9.04
N ASN A 310 -2.94 5.87 8.73
CA ASN A 310 -3.64 4.82 8.00
C ASN A 310 -3.09 4.67 6.57
N LEU A 311 -2.72 5.76 5.90
CA LEU A 311 -2.06 5.71 4.59
C LEU A 311 -0.68 5.05 4.66
N ALA A 312 0.11 5.38 5.70
CA ALA A 312 1.40 4.74 5.93
C ALA A 312 1.27 3.22 6.16
N LYS A 313 0.24 2.77 6.89
CA LYS A 313 -0.06 1.34 7.03
C LYS A 313 -0.43 0.69 5.69
N LEU A 314 -1.23 1.35 4.86
CA LEU A 314 -1.57 0.85 3.52
C LEU A 314 -0.32 0.70 2.65
N ILE A 315 0.58 1.69 2.64
CA ILE A 315 1.85 1.61 1.92
C ILE A 315 2.71 0.46 2.44
N ARG A 316 2.82 0.32 3.77
CA ARG A 316 3.57 -0.78 4.39
C ARG A 316 3.03 -2.15 3.96
N ASP A 317 1.72 -2.32 4.02
CA ASP A 317 1.06 -3.59 3.71
C ASP A 317 1.10 -3.89 2.20
N ALA A 318 1.15 -2.85 1.37
CA ALA A 318 1.32 -2.96 -0.09
C ALA A 318 2.76 -3.28 -0.50
N THR A 319 3.75 -2.85 0.28
CA THR A 319 5.17 -3.00 -0.05
C THR A 319 5.65 -4.43 0.23
N PRO A 320 6.20 -5.15 -0.76
CA PRO A 320 6.71 -6.49 -0.55
C PRO A 320 7.85 -6.54 0.45
N SER A 321 7.94 -7.67 1.17
CA SER A 321 8.99 -7.92 2.16
C SER A 321 10.36 -8.25 1.55
N SER A 322 10.39 -8.68 0.28
CA SER A 322 11.60 -9.04 -0.44
C SER A 322 11.49 -8.73 -1.93
N PRO A 323 12.62 -8.45 -2.62
CA PRO A 323 12.62 -8.37 -4.07
C PRO A 323 12.17 -9.69 -4.70
N ILE A 324 11.70 -9.61 -5.94
CA ILE A 324 11.64 -10.80 -6.78
C ILE A 324 13.07 -11.27 -7.02
N GLU A 325 13.37 -12.49 -6.59
CA GLU A 325 14.53 -13.20 -7.12
C GLU A 325 14.29 -13.37 -8.62
N SER A 326 14.91 -12.51 -9.42
CA SER A 326 14.99 -12.73 -10.85
C SER A 326 15.69 -14.07 -11.02
N ALA A 327 14.98 -15.06 -11.51
CA ALA A 327 15.58 -16.30 -11.94
C ALA A 327 16.37 -16.01 -13.23
N THR A 328 17.52 -15.34 -13.10
CA THR A 328 18.65 -15.44 -14.03
C THR A 328 19.39 -16.76 -13.82
N ARG A 329 18.72 -17.81 -13.34
CA ARG A 329 19.19 -19.15 -13.61
C ARG A 329 18.90 -19.39 -15.09
N PRO A 330 19.92 -19.71 -15.91
CA PRO A 330 19.68 -20.20 -17.25
C PRO A 330 18.58 -21.25 -17.15
N SER A 331 17.59 -21.14 -18.04
CA SER A 331 16.74 -22.27 -18.35
C SER A 331 17.62 -23.53 -18.31
N ILE A 332 17.21 -24.56 -17.56
CA ILE A 332 17.91 -25.85 -17.51
C ILE A 332 18.02 -26.46 -18.93
N PHE A 333 17.31 -25.87 -19.89
CA PHE A 333 17.43 -26.15 -21.31
C PHE A 333 18.09 -25.00 -22.06
N GLY A 334 18.97 -25.35 -23.01
CA GLY A 334 19.75 -24.42 -23.82
C GLY A 334 18.92 -23.42 -24.64
N PRO A 335 19.60 -22.51 -25.35
CA PRO A 335 18.98 -21.44 -26.16
C PRO A 335 17.99 -21.91 -27.23
N ASP A 336 17.90 -23.22 -27.48
CA ASP A 336 17.08 -23.83 -28.55
C ASP A 336 15.74 -24.43 -28.06
N CYS A 337 15.35 -24.24 -26.80
CA CYS A 337 13.98 -24.57 -26.37
C CYS A 337 13.02 -23.43 -26.67
N GLU A 338 12.75 -23.21 -27.95
CA GLU A 338 11.59 -22.44 -28.41
C GLU A 338 10.31 -23.24 -28.08
N PHE A 339 9.44 -22.63 -27.29
CA PHE A 339 8.10 -23.15 -27.05
C PHE A 339 7.19 -22.35 -27.98
N ASP A 340 6.69 -22.98 -29.04
CA ASP A 340 6.03 -22.29 -30.16
C ASP A 340 4.62 -21.76 -29.84
N VAL A 341 3.97 -22.24 -28.78
CA VAL A 341 2.58 -21.87 -28.47
C VAL A 341 2.39 -21.57 -26.98
N TRP A 342 1.84 -20.40 -26.69
CA TRP A 342 1.56 -19.93 -25.33
C TRP A 342 0.16 -19.31 -25.25
N ALA A 343 -0.67 -19.77 -24.31
CA ALA A 343 -1.88 -19.05 -23.93
C ALA A 343 -1.51 -17.77 -23.17
N SER A 344 -2.11 -16.62 -23.53
CA SER A 344 -1.78 -15.34 -22.93
C SER A 344 -2.95 -14.38 -22.77
N VAL A 345 -2.83 -13.52 -21.78
CA VAL A 345 -3.85 -12.59 -21.31
C VAL A 345 -3.08 -11.25 -21.07
N THR A 346 -3.58 -10.07 -21.52
CA THR A 346 -3.14 -8.68 -21.10
C THR A 346 -4.27 -7.67 -20.67
N THR A 347 -4.16 -6.92 -19.55
CA THR A 347 -5.25 -6.09 -18.97
C THR A 347 -5.46 -4.80 -19.74
N SER A 348 -4.53 -4.42 -20.63
CA SER A 348 -4.67 -3.30 -21.55
C SER A 348 -5.41 -3.71 -22.85
N GLN A 349 -6.49 -3.00 -23.20
CA GLN A 349 -7.12 -3.09 -24.54
C GLN A 349 -6.56 -2.07 -25.55
N GLN A 350 -5.66 -1.16 -25.16
CA GLN A 350 -5.27 0.01 -25.97
C GLN A 350 -3.97 -0.11 -26.79
N ASP A 351 -3.42 -1.31 -26.99
CA ASP A 351 -2.10 -1.47 -27.62
C ASP A 351 -2.05 -1.49 -29.16
N ALA A 352 -3.12 -1.14 -29.89
CA ALA A 352 -3.11 -1.25 -31.36
C ALA A 352 -2.82 0.06 -32.15
N ALA A 353 -2.94 1.26 -31.57
CA ALA A 353 -3.08 2.47 -32.41
C ALA A 353 -2.14 3.65 -32.14
N ARG A 354 -1.30 3.68 -31.09
CA ARG A 354 -0.56 4.90 -30.72
C ARG A 354 0.83 4.67 -30.11
N SER A 355 1.67 3.82 -30.70
CA SER A 355 3.07 3.70 -30.28
C SER A 355 3.83 5.01 -30.52
N SER A 356 4.09 5.78 -29.46
CA SER A 356 5.07 6.87 -29.48
C SER A 356 6.44 6.31 -29.05
N GLU A 357 7.46 6.50 -29.89
CA GLU A 357 8.77 5.84 -29.81
C GLU A 357 9.71 6.35 -28.69
N ASN A 358 9.32 7.37 -27.91
CA ASN A 358 10.27 8.17 -27.12
C ASN A 358 10.15 8.05 -25.58
N GLY A 359 9.56 6.98 -25.04
CA GLY A 359 9.42 6.76 -23.59
C GLY A 359 10.46 5.79 -22.97
N PRO A 360 10.75 5.88 -21.65
CA PRO A 360 11.50 4.87 -20.91
C PRO A 360 10.83 3.51 -21.06
N LYS A 361 11.56 2.50 -21.52
CA LYS A 361 11.09 1.11 -21.48
C LYS A 361 11.38 0.54 -20.09
N LEU A 362 10.37 0.48 -19.21
CA LEU A 362 10.49 -0.20 -17.91
C LEU A 362 10.64 -1.72 -18.18
N LYS A 363 11.87 -2.24 -18.11
CA LYS A 363 12.12 -3.69 -18.20
C LYS A 363 11.69 -4.34 -16.89
N LEU A 364 10.47 -4.86 -16.84
CA LEU A 364 9.99 -5.61 -15.69
C LEU A 364 10.67 -7.00 -15.61
N PRO A 365 10.98 -7.50 -14.39
CA PRO A 365 11.60 -8.80 -14.22
C PRO A 365 10.64 -9.90 -14.67
N ARG A 366 11.09 -10.71 -15.64
CA ARG A 366 10.36 -11.87 -16.15
C ARG A 366 10.86 -13.13 -15.47
N GLN A 367 9.98 -13.81 -14.76
CA GLN A 367 10.20 -15.11 -14.15
C GLN A 367 9.62 -16.19 -15.06
N ARG A 368 10.35 -17.28 -15.27
CA ARG A 368 9.86 -18.42 -16.04
C ARG A 368 10.44 -19.71 -15.49
N PHE A 369 9.61 -20.72 -15.36
CA PHE A 369 10.05 -22.05 -14.93
C PHE A 369 9.12 -23.14 -15.46
N GLN A 370 9.65 -24.37 -15.45
CA GLN A 370 8.87 -25.57 -15.68
C GLN A 370 8.32 -26.14 -14.39
N LEU A 371 7.23 -26.89 -14.53
CA LEU A 371 6.61 -27.68 -13.48
C LEU A 371 6.97 -29.15 -13.72
N PRO A 372 7.98 -29.68 -13.00
CA PRO A 372 8.54 -31.01 -13.26
C PRO A 372 7.65 -32.20 -12.88
N GLY A 373 6.42 -31.98 -12.44
CA GLY A 373 5.52 -33.06 -12.04
C GLY A 373 4.12 -32.56 -11.68
N PRO A 374 3.24 -33.50 -11.26
CA PRO A 374 1.84 -33.20 -10.97
C PRO A 374 1.69 -32.18 -9.84
N LEU A 375 0.74 -31.27 -9.99
CA LEU A 375 0.36 -30.25 -9.03
C LEU A 375 -0.60 -30.82 -7.98
N GLU A 376 -0.29 -30.58 -6.72
CA GLU A 376 -1.12 -31.01 -5.58
C GLU A 376 -1.90 -29.84 -4.98
N GLU A 377 -1.25 -28.68 -4.89
CA GLU A 377 -1.82 -27.48 -4.26
C GLU A 377 -1.25 -26.23 -4.92
N ILE A 378 -2.06 -25.17 -4.99
CA ILE A 378 -1.55 -23.82 -5.22
C ILE A 378 -1.77 -22.95 -3.99
N GLN A 379 -0.80 -22.10 -3.70
CA GLN A 379 -0.90 -21.05 -2.69
C GLN A 379 -0.86 -19.70 -3.38
N VAL A 380 -1.88 -18.89 -3.16
CA VAL A 380 -2.01 -17.58 -3.80
C VAL A 380 -1.90 -16.51 -2.74
N TYR A 381 -1.00 -15.58 -2.98
CA TYR A 381 -0.71 -14.44 -2.11
C TYR A 381 -1.51 -13.24 -2.58
N PHE A 382 -2.09 -12.51 -1.62
CA PHE A 382 -2.97 -11.38 -1.87
C PHE A 382 -2.45 -10.14 -1.14
N VAL A 383 -2.20 -9.09 -1.91
CA VAL A 383 -1.89 -7.74 -1.41
C VAL A 383 -3.13 -6.86 -1.52
N ARG A 384 -3.33 -5.97 -0.55
CA ARG A 384 -4.45 -5.04 -0.57
C ARG A 384 -4.00 -3.69 -1.10
N LEU A 385 -4.63 -3.22 -2.17
CA LEU A 385 -4.45 -1.87 -2.72
C LEU A 385 -5.80 -1.15 -2.65
N GLY A 386 -5.90 -0.18 -1.72
CA GLY A 386 -7.18 0.45 -1.39
C GLY A 386 -8.22 -0.57 -0.89
N PRO A 387 -9.44 -0.61 -1.45
CA PRO A 387 -10.50 -1.52 -1.01
C PRO A 387 -10.43 -2.92 -1.65
N VAL A 388 -9.52 -3.16 -2.60
CA VAL A 388 -9.47 -4.40 -3.37
C VAL A 388 -8.22 -5.21 -3.03
N GLU A 389 -8.35 -6.53 -3.04
CA GLU A 389 -7.24 -7.47 -2.90
C GLU A 389 -6.82 -8.01 -4.27
N PHE A 390 -5.53 -7.94 -4.55
CA PHE A 390 -4.91 -8.36 -5.80
C PHE A 390 -3.97 -9.52 -5.54
N ILE A 391 -3.88 -10.44 -6.50
CA ILE A 391 -2.91 -11.52 -6.48
C ILE A 391 -1.52 -10.93 -6.67
N SER A 392 -0.68 -11.03 -5.64
CA SER A 392 0.72 -10.57 -5.63
C SER A 392 1.70 -11.66 -6.07
N GLY A 393 1.33 -12.93 -5.89
CA GLY A 393 2.17 -14.07 -6.26
C GLY A 393 1.46 -15.42 -6.12
N ILE A 394 2.03 -16.46 -6.72
CA ILE A 394 1.50 -17.82 -6.70
C ILE A 394 2.63 -18.82 -6.48
N THR A 395 2.48 -19.69 -5.49
CA THR A 395 3.32 -20.87 -5.28
C THR A 395 2.60 -22.11 -5.79
N PHE A 396 3.30 -22.89 -6.60
CA PHE A 396 2.89 -24.21 -7.08
C PHE A 396 3.58 -25.28 -6.25
N LEU A 397 2.79 -26.15 -5.62
CA LEU A 397 3.27 -27.30 -4.87
C LEU A 397 3.04 -28.56 -5.69
N MET A 398 4.10 -29.34 -5.86
CA MET A 398 4.07 -30.60 -6.61
C MET A 398 4.20 -31.79 -5.66
N THR A 399 3.69 -32.95 -6.08
CA THR A 399 3.76 -34.22 -5.33
C THR A 399 5.17 -34.66 -4.95
N SER A 400 6.20 -34.16 -5.65
CA SER A 400 7.61 -34.40 -5.34
C SER A 400 8.16 -33.58 -4.15
N SER A 401 7.29 -32.90 -3.39
CA SER A 401 7.65 -31.91 -2.36
C SER A 401 8.49 -30.74 -2.89
N ARG A 402 8.59 -30.59 -4.22
CA ARG A 402 9.20 -29.43 -4.86
C ARG A 402 8.16 -28.31 -4.93
N SER A 403 8.63 -27.07 -4.84
CA SER A 403 7.79 -25.90 -5.08
C SER A 403 8.44 -24.95 -6.08
N ARG A 404 7.58 -24.22 -6.79
CA ARG A 404 7.97 -23.10 -7.65
C ARG A 404 7.10 -21.91 -7.31
N HIS A 405 7.70 -20.72 -7.30
CA HIS A 405 7.00 -19.49 -6.92
C HIS A 405 7.17 -18.43 -8.00
N ILE A 406 6.10 -17.65 -8.19
CA ILE A 406 6.07 -16.55 -9.13
C ILE A 406 5.44 -15.32 -8.48
N GLY A 407 6.00 -14.15 -8.74
CA GLY A 407 5.59 -12.89 -8.10
C GLY A 407 6.16 -12.71 -6.70
N TYR A 408 5.41 -11.99 -5.87
CA TYR A 408 5.79 -11.63 -4.50
C TYR A 408 5.04 -12.47 -3.47
N LYS A 409 5.75 -12.89 -2.42
CA LYS A 409 5.15 -13.47 -1.21
C LYS A 409 4.75 -12.36 -0.24
N SER A 410 3.74 -11.58 -0.61
CA SER A 410 3.25 -10.46 0.21
C SER A 410 1.78 -10.60 0.58
N GLY A 411 1.45 -10.14 1.78
CA GLY A 411 0.08 -10.10 2.31
C GLY A 411 -0.47 -11.46 2.73
N SER A 412 -1.78 -11.65 2.55
CA SER A 412 -2.48 -12.87 3.00
C SER A 412 -2.29 -14.02 2.02
N VAL A 413 -2.32 -15.26 2.51
CA VAL A 413 -2.20 -16.45 1.66
C VAL A 413 -3.48 -17.28 1.72
N ARG A 414 -3.95 -17.73 0.56
CA ARG A 414 -5.05 -18.70 0.44
C ARG A 414 -4.55 -19.91 -0.33
N ARG A 415 -5.04 -21.09 0.06
CA ARG A 415 -4.61 -22.37 -0.49
C ARG A 415 -5.76 -23.03 -1.22
N LEU A 416 -5.45 -23.63 -2.36
CA LEU A 416 -6.38 -24.44 -3.13
C LEU A 416 -5.74 -25.81 -3.37
N LYS A 417 -6.30 -26.83 -2.73
CA LYS A 417 -5.97 -28.23 -3.03
C LYS A 417 -6.58 -28.62 -4.36
N LEU A 418 -5.76 -29.16 -5.24
CA LEU A 418 -6.17 -29.57 -6.57
C LEU A 418 -6.65 -31.02 -6.52
N ARG A 419 -7.72 -31.32 -7.26
CA ARG A 419 -8.27 -32.68 -7.37
C ARG A 419 -7.45 -33.55 -8.32
N GLU A 420 -7.01 -32.93 -9.41
CA GLU A 420 -6.14 -33.48 -10.44
C GLU A 420 -5.27 -32.36 -11.02
N ASP A 421 -4.37 -32.71 -11.93
CA ASP A 421 -3.62 -31.72 -12.71
C ASP A 421 -4.60 -30.84 -13.50
N PRO A 422 -4.61 -29.51 -13.29
CA PRO A 422 -5.49 -28.66 -14.07
C PRO A 422 -5.07 -28.69 -15.54
N ILE A 423 -6.00 -28.37 -16.44
CA ILE A 423 -5.70 -27.98 -17.83
C ILE A 423 -5.61 -26.46 -17.98
N GLY A 424 -6.04 -25.73 -16.94
CA GLY A 424 -5.64 -24.35 -16.79
C GLY A 424 -6.38 -23.56 -15.73
N PHE A 425 -6.43 -22.23 -15.90
CA PHE A 425 -7.01 -21.34 -14.91
C PHE A 425 -7.92 -20.27 -15.52
N ASN A 426 -9.09 -20.09 -14.93
CA ASN A 426 -9.91 -18.89 -15.14
C ASN A 426 -9.40 -17.76 -14.23
N LEU A 427 -9.43 -16.53 -14.73
CA LEU A 427 -9.04 -15.34 -13.96
C LEU A 427 -10.17 -14.31 -13.93
N LYS A 428 -10.32 -13.64 -12.79
CA LYS A 428 -11.08 -12.38 -12.69
C LYS A 428 -10.10 -11.21 -12.65
N LEU A 429 -10.44 -10.17 -13.41
CA LEU A 429 -9.57 -9.03 -13.65
C LEU A 429 -10.24 -7.72 -13.22
N GLU A 430 -9.39 -6.77 -12.90
CA GLU A 430 -9.65 -5.41 -12.47
C GLU A 430 -8.61 -4.49 -13.19
N TYR A 431 -8.80 -3.17 -13.29
CA TYR A 431 -7.83 -2.28 -13.96
C TYR A 431 -6.43 -2.32 -13.35
N LEU A 432 -6.31 -2.60 -12.04
CA LEU A 432 -5.05 -2.83 -11.33
C LEU A 432 -4.58 -4.30 -11.37
N GLY A 433 -5.21 -5.21 -12.10
CA GLY A 433 -4.69 -6.57 -12.26
C GLY A 433 -5.64 -7.67 -11.82
N ILE A 434 -5.10 -8.73 -11.20
CA ILE A 434 -5.82 -9.99 -11.01
C ILE A 434 -6.32 -10.07 -9.59
N ILE A 435 -7.60 -10.38 -9.40
CA ILE A 435 -8.24 -10.41 -8.09
C ILE A 435 -8.64 -11.82 -7.64
N SER A 436 -8.81 -12.74 -8.60
CA SER A 436 -9.23 -14.12 -8.32
C SER A 436 -8.75 -15.09 -9.39
N VAL A 437 -8.51 -16.33 -8.98
CA VAL A 437 -8.12 -17.46 -9.83
C VAL A 437 -8.99 -18.68 -9.54
N GLN A 438 -9.30 -19.48 -10.55
CA GLN A 438 -10.04 -20.73 -10.44
C GLN A 438 -9.38 -21.78 -11.33
N ALA A 439 -9.15 -22.98 -10.79
CA ALA A 439 -8.60 -24.10 -11.55
C ALA A 439 -9.68 -24.73 -12.44
N VAL A 440 -9.27 -25.15 -13.64
CA VAL A 440 -10.12 -25.84 -14.63
C VAL A 440 -9.51 -27.20 -14.91
N TYR A 441 -10.35 -28.24 -14.86
CA TYR A 441 -9.97 -29.65 -14.97
C TYR A 441 -10.37 -30.23 -16.33
N SER A 442 -9.76 -31.35 -16.69
CA SER A 442 -9.90 -31.98 -18.01
C SER A 442 -11.33 -32.46 -18.29
N ASN A 443 -12.04 -32.85 -17.24
CA ASN A 443 -13.43 -33.28 -17.27
C ASN A 443 -14.45 -32.13 -17.39
N GLY A 444 -13.98 -30.87 -17.44
CA GLY A 444 -14.83 -29.67 -17.48
C GLY A 444 -15.22 -29.13 -16.10
N ASP A 445 -14.89 -29.82 -15.01
CA ASP A 445 -15.10 -29.33 -13.66
C ASP A 445 -14.19 -28.13 -13.36
N MET A 446 -14.60 -27.34 -12.37
CA MET A 446 -13.86 -26.18 -11.91
C MET A 446 -13.77 -26.19 -10.39
N SER A 447 -12.67 -25.65 -9.86
CA SER A 447 -12.56 -25.41 -8.42
C SER A 447 -13.46 -24.25 -7.98
N ASP A 448 -13.55 -24.02 -6.67
CA ASP A 448 -14.01 -22.74 -6.16
C ASP A 448 -13.05 -21.61 -6.56
N TRP A 449 -13.58 -20.38 -6.63
CA TRP A 449 -12.77 -19.20 -6.85
C TRP A 449 -11.91 -18.90 -5.63
N LEU A 450 -10.60 -18.76 -5.85
CA LEU A 450 -9.66 -18.30 -4.86
C LEU A 450 -9.43 -16.79 -5.07
N GLY A 451 -10.11 -15.96 -4.28
CA GLY A 451 -10.07 -14.50 -4.42
C GLY A 451 -11.41 -13.85 -4.09
N VAL A 452 -11.62 -12.61 -4.52
CA VAL A 452 -12.87 -11.87 -4.31
C VAL A 452 -13.97 -12.36 -5.29
N GLY A 453 -15.16 -12.61 -4.77
CA GLY A 453 -16.30 -13.18 -5.50
C GLY A 453 -17.12 -12.21 -6.36
N LEU A 454 -16.70 -10.94 -6.50
CA LEU A 454 -17.46 -9.92 -7.24
C LEU A 454 -17.71 -10.32 -8.70
N ASP A 455 -18.79 -9.80 -9.29
CA ASP A 455 -19.14 -9.99 -10.71
C ASP A 455 -18.21 -9.14 -11.59
N MET A 456 -16.99 -9.63 -11.77
CA MET A 456 -15.90 -8.95 -12.45
C MET A 456 -15.58 -9.64 -13.78
N PRO A 457 -15.00 -8.92 -14.76
CA PRO A 457 -14.62 -9.49 -16.04
C PRO A 457 -13.79 -10.77 -15.87
N THR A 458 -14.32 -11.86 -16.41
CA THR A 458 -13.72 -13.19 -16.33
C THR A 458 -13.12 -13.57 -17.68
N THR A 459 -11.91 -14.13 -17.67
CA THR A 459 -11.23 -14.63 -18.86
C THR A 459 -10.91 -16.11 -18.70
N ARG A 460 -11.21 -16.88 -19.75
CA ARG A 460 -10.93 -18.33 -19.86
C ARG A 460 -9.75 -18.63 -20.80
N ARG A 461 -9.03 -17.58 -21.21
CA ARG A 461 -7.95 -17.65 -22.21
C ARG A 461 -6.71 -18.44 -21.78
N LEU A 462 -6.64 -18.90 -20.53
CA LEU A 462 -5.53 -19.72 -19.98
C LEU A 462 -5.96 -21.16 -19.72
N VAL A 463 -7.04 -21.61 -20.37
CA VAL A 463 -7.44 -23.01 -20.39
C VAL A 463 -6.86 -23.63 -21.66
N LEU A 464 -6.12 -24.72 -21.50
CA LEU A 464 -5.43 -25.43 -22.57
C LEU A 464 -6.05 -26.81 -22.78
N HIS A 465 -5.61 -27.52 -23.83
CA HIS A 465 -6.16 -28.83 -24.17
C HIS A 465 -5.59 -29.93 -23.26
N ASP A 466 -4.35 -29.76 -22.81
CA ASP A 466 -3.62 -30.68 -21.93
C ASP A 466 -3.04 -29.96 -20.71
N LYS A 467 -2.41 -30.74 -19.84
CA LYS A 467 -1.90 -30.36 -18.53
C LYS A 467 -0.84 -29.26 -18.56
N ILE A 468 -0.73 -28.69 -17.39
CA ILE A 468 0.22 -27.65 -17.04
C ILE A 468 1.67 -28.13 -16.98
N THR A 469 2.54 -27.60 -17.85
CA THR A 469 3.97 -27.97 -17.86
C THR A 469 4.94 -26.82 -17.61
N ALA A 470 4.52 -25.56 -17.82
CA ALA A 470 5.33 -24.39 -17.51
C ALA A 470 4.50 -23.20 -17.02
N VAL A 471 5.19 -22.22 -16.44
CA VAL A 471 4.58 -20.95 -16.01
C VAL A 471 5.58 -19.85 -16.29
N GLU A 472 5.07 -18.70 -16.67
CA GLU A 472 5.85 -17.48 -16.79
C GLU A 472 5.09 -16.33 -16.16
N GLY A 473 5.86 -15.35 -15.71
CA GLY A 473 5.45 -14.31 -14.80
C GLY A 473 6.16 -13.02 -15.12
N VAL A 474 5.45 -11.93 -15.13
CA VAL A 474 5.98 -10.58 -14.95
C VAL A 474 5.09 -10.01 -13.87
N PHE A 475 5.75 -9.46 -12.88
CA PHE A 475 5.11 -8.90 -11.71
C PHE A 475 5.79 -7.56 -11.49
N ASP A 476 4.98 -6.50 -11.44
CA ASP A 476 5.38 -5.22 -10.89
C ASP A 476 5.08 -5.19 -9.39
N VAL A 477 5.80 -4.34 -8.65
CA VAL A 477 5.74 -4.34 -7.18
C VAL A 477 4.39 -3.84 -6.67
N CYS A 478 3.71 -2.96 -7.42
CA CYS A 478 2.28 -2.65 -7.34
C CYS A 478 1.84 -2.10 -8.70
N THR A 479 0.67 -2.48 -9.16
CA THR A 479 0.12 -2.15 -10.48
C THR A 479 -0.30 -0.69 -10.63
N SER A 480 0.07 -0.01 -11.72
CA SER A 480 -0.80 0.40 -12.84
C SER A 480 -0.08 1.32 -13.85
N LEU A 481 -0.40 1.12 -15.14
CA LEU A 481 -0.20 2.04 -16.28
C LEU A 481 1.23 2.22 -16.81
N SER A 482 1.77 1.21 -17.49
CA SER A 482 2.73 1.47 -18.58
C SER A 482 2.06 1.21 -19.93
N ASN A 483 1.78 2.32 -20.62
CA ASN A 483 1.54 2.30 -22.06
C ASN A 483 2.89 2.03 -22.75
N HIS A 484 2.84 1.09 -23.68
CA HIS A 484 3.91 0.69 -24.60
C HIS A 484 4.85 -0.43 -24.12
N TRP A 485 4.86 -1.46 -24.98
CA TRP A 485 5.84 -2.53 -25.12
C TRP A 485 5.60 -3.78 -24.25
N LEU A 486 4.81 -4.70 -24.80
CA LEU A 486 4.93 -6.15 -24.63
C LEU A 486 5.10 -6.64 -23.18
N ILE A 487 4.14 -6.26 -22.34
CA ILE A 487 4.02 -6.78 -20.98
C ILE A 487 3.22 -8.09 -21.05
N LYS A 488 3.94 -9.19 -21.24
CA LYS A 488 3.45 -10.51 -20.83
C LYS A 488 3.40 -10.46 -19.30
N LEU A 489 2.21 -10.29 -18.75
CA LEU A 489 1.81 -10.23 -17.35
C LEU A 489 1.75 -8.86 -16.64
N THR A 490 0.61 -8.19 -16.81
CA THR A 490 -0.30 -7.82 -15.71
C THR A 490 -1.50 -8.77 -15.67
N LYS A 491 -1.18 -10.04 -15.92
CA LYS A 491 -2.10 -11.17 -16.12
C LYS A 491 -1.30 -12.43 -16.13
N SER A 492 -1.51 -13.31 -15.15
CA SER A 492 -0.90 -14.63 -15.08
C SER A 492 -0.83 -15.23 -16.48
N LEU A 493 0.39 -15.48 -16.93
CA LEU A 493 0.67 -16.24 -18.12
C LEU A 493 0.98 -17.62 -17.59
N PHE A 494 -0.07 -18.41 -17.35
CA PHE A 494 0.19 -19.81 -17.18
C PHE A 494 0.39 -20.43 -18.53
N LEU A 495 1.42 -21.27 -18.62
CA LEU A 495 1.97 -21.68 -19.88
C LEU A 495 1.99 -23.19 -19.97
N PHE A 496 0.87 -23.75 -20.40
CA PHE A 496 0.77 -25.20 -20.51
C PHE A 496 1.18 -25.60 -21.92
N ARG A 497 1.97 -26.66 -21.99
CA ARG A 497 2.41 -27.23 -23.25
C ARG A 497 1.99 -28.69 -23.24
N ASP A 498 1.24 -29.08 -24.27
CA ASP A 498 1.09 -30.45 -24.72
C ASP A 498 2.48 -31.09 -24.93
N LEU A 499 2.63 -32.31 -24.45
CA LEU A 499 3.66 -33.20 -24.97
C LEU A 499 3.15 -33.74 -26.31
N ASN A 500 3.90 -33.49 -27.38
CA ASN A 500 3.98 -34.49 -28.46
C ASN A 500 5.13 -35.43 -28.11
#